data_AF-A0A8J3FJ34-F1
#
_entry.id   AF-A0A8J3FJ34-F1
#
_cell.length_a   1.000
_cell.length_b   1.000
_cell.length_c   1.000
_cell.angle_alpha   90.00
_cell.angle_beta   90.00
_cell.angle_gamma   90.00
#
_symmetry.space_group_name_H-M   'P 1'
#
loop_
_entity.id
_entity.type
_entity.pdbx_description
1 polymer ?
#
loop_
_entity_poly.entity_id
_entity_poly.type
_entity_poly.pdbx_seq_one_letter_code
_entity_poly.pdbx_strand_id
1 'polypeptide(L)'
;MRPRTLIVAAGALLLAAGAGTAAALTLDDDAPPAAVDVESRFVAATAAHLCRVQSTVYSDPGAMASAYARPPDYPDVPADQVAALRGRLKSDPALADRLAAELKATCHPGGASPTPSL
;
A
#
# COMPACT_ATOMS: atom_id res chain seq x y z
N MET A 1 4.42 -48.25 28.85
CA MET A 1 4.37 -48.54 27.40
C MET A 1 5.50 -47.78 26.71
N ARG A 2 6.36 -48.51 25.97
CA ARG A 2 7.36 -48.00 24.99
C ARG A 2 6.63 -47.33 23.79
N PRO A 3 7.30 -46.85 22.70
CA PRO A 3 8.63 -46.23 22.46
C PRO A 3 8.46 -44.89 21.65
N ARG A 4 9.43 -44.09 21.20
CA ARG A 4 10.47 -44.37 20.18
C ARG A 4 11.43 -43.17 20.02
N THR A 5 12.72 -43.53 20.01
CA THR A 5 13.93 -42.88 19.51
C THR A 5 13.83 -42.44 18.03
N LEU A 6 14.68 -41.49 17.58
CA LEU A 6 15.47 -41.49 16.31
C LEU A 6 16.41 -40.24 16.29
N ILE A 7 17.75 -40.40 16.43
CA ILE A 7 18.83 -40.50 15.41
C ILE A 7 19.38 -39.11 14.95
N VAL A 8 20.59 -38.72 15.40
CA VAL A 8 21.94 -38.75 14.74
C VAL A 8 22.10 -37.79 13.56
N ALA A 9 23.10 -36.89 13.62
CA ALA A 9 24.25 -36.87 12.69
C ALA A 9 25.19 -35.68 12.96
N ALA A 10 26.47 -36.01 13.10
CA ALA A 10 27.59 -35.09 13.14
C ALA A 10 28.15 -34.83 11.73
N GLY A 11 28.82 -33.70 11.56
CA GLY A 11 29.70 -33.41 10.42
C GLY A 11 29.03 -32.59 9.30
N ALA A 12 29.65 -31.60 8.68
CA ALA A 12 31.04 -31.17 8.70
C ALA A 12 31.11 -29.66 8.44
N LEU A 13 32.03 -29.01 9.16
CA LEU A 13 32.48 -27.64 8.92
C LEU A 13 33.30 -27.64 7.63
N LEU A 14 32.89 -26.86 6.62
CA LEU A 14 33.74 -26.49 5.50
C LEU A 14 33.85 -24.96 5.48
N LEU A 15 34.93 -24.48 6.11
CA LEU A 15 35.48 -23.17 5.81
C LEU A 15 36.27 -23.29 4.50
N ALA A 16 35.82 -22.59 3.46
CA ALA A 16 36.67 -22.20 2.36
C ALA A 16 36.51 -20.69 2.17
N ALA A 17 37.54 -19.97 2.61
CA ALA A 17 37.74 -18.57 2.33
C ALA A 17 37.98 -18.39 0.83
N GLY A 18 37.17 -17.53 0.21
CA GLY A 18 37.43 -16.95 -1.10
C GLY A 18 37.32 -15.44 -0.97
N ALA A 19 38.47 -14.76 -0.93
CA ALA A 19 38.58 -13.32 -0.98
C ALA A 19 38.58 -12.84 -2.44
N GLY A 20 38.02 -11.64 -2.66
CA GLY A 20 38.01 -10.94 -3.95
C GLY A 20 36.73 -11.25 -4.73
N THR A 21 35.87 -10.31 -5.09
CA THR A 21 36.20 -9.01 -5.68
C THR A 21 35.00 -8.08 -5.47
N ALA A 22 35.27 -6.82 -5.12
CA ALA A 22 34.30 -5.75 -5.27
C ALA A 22 33.95 -5.62 -6.76
N ALA A 23 32.77 -6.10 -7.15
CA ALA A 23 32.05 -5.63 -8.33
C ALA A 23 30.82 -4.91 -7.76
N ALA A 24 30.96 -3.62 -7.48
CA ALA A 24 30.55 -2.59 -8.42
C ALA A 24 29.09 -2.82 -8.85
N LEU A 25 28.19 -2.21 -8.07
CA LEU A 25 27.01 -1.49 -8.53
C LEU A 25 26.77 -1.61 -10.05
N THR A 26 25.89 -2.53 -10.41
CA THR A 26 24.91 -2.27 -11.46
C THR A 26 23.55 -2.62 -10.86
N LEU A 27 23.03 -1.72 -10.01
CA LEU A 27 21.60 -1.47 -10.09
C LEU A 27 21.39 -1.09 -11.55
N ASP A 28 20.77 -1.98 -12.31
CA ASP A 28 20.07 -1.61 -13.53
C ASP A 28 18.91 -0.70 -13.08
N ASP A 29 19.26 0.54 -12.77
CA ASP A 29 18.40 1.69 -12.59
C ASP A 29 18.08 2.20 -14.01
N ASP A 30 17.41 1.36 -14.78
CA ASP A 30 16.72 1.75 -16.02
C ASP A 30 15.38 1.00 -16.09
N ALA A 31 14.69 0.95 -14.94
CA ALA A 31 13.25 0.90 -14.99
C ALA A 31 12.80 2.32 -15.34
N PRO A 32 12.17 2.57 -16.52
CA PRO A 32 11.59 3.88 -16.81
C PRO A 32 10.73 4.30 -15.62
N PRO A 33 10.69 5.59 -15.21
CA PRO A 33 9.97 6.03 -14.02
C PRO A 33 8.58 5.41 -14.08
N ALA A 34 8.38 4.37 -13.26
CA ALA A 34 7.33 3.40 -13.53
C ALA A 34 6.05 4.20 -13.60
N ALA A 35 5.32 4.05 -14.71
CA ALA A 35 3.92 4.47 -14.79
C ALA A 35 3.30 4.12 -13.44
N VAL A 36 3.03 5.14 -12.62
CA VAL A 36 2.78 4.95 -11.19
C VAL A 36 1.75 3.84 -11.06
N ASP A 37 2.01 2.80 -10.28
CA ASP A 37 1.14 1.63 -10.20
C ASP A 37 -0.33 2.07 -10.03
N VAL A 38 -1.20 1.61 -10.95
CA VAL A 38 -2.60 2.07 -11.04
C VAL A 38 -3.35 1.77 -9.73
N GLU A 39 -3.05 0.63 -9.13
CA GLU A 39 -3.61 0.22 -7.85
C GLU A 39 -3.16 1.13 -6.71
N SER A 40 -1.87 1.50 -6.67
CA SER A 40 -1.34 2.48 -5.72
C SER A 40 -2.02 3.85 -5.85
N ARG A 41 -2.24 4.36 -7.07
CA ARG A 41 -2.98 5.62 -7.28
C ARG A 41 -4.43 5.54 -6.85
N PHE A 42 -5.09 4.43 -7.14
CA PHE A 42 -6.44 4.17 -6.67
C PHE A 42 -6.52 4.15 -5.14
N VAL A 43 -5.58 3.47 -4.47
CA VAL A 43 -5.51 3.39 -3.01
C VAL A 43 -5.26 4.76 -2.39
N ALA A 44 -4.28 5.52 -2.90
CA ALA A 44 -3.97 6.86 -2.41
C ALA A 44 -5.15 7.83 -2.56
N ALA A 45 -5.79 7.87 -3.74
CA ALA A 45 -6.96 8.73 -3.97
C ALA A 45 -8.14 8.37 -3.07
N THR A 46 -8.38 7.07 -2.87
CA THR A 46 -9.45 6.58 -1.99
C THR A 46 -9.16 6.94 -0.53
N ALA A 47 -7.93 6.71 -0.06
CA ALA A 47 -7.50 7.06 1.29
C ALA A 47 -7.63 8.56 1.56
N ALA A 48 -7.14 9.41 0.64
CA ALA A 48 -7.26 10.86 0.75
C ALA A 48 -8.70 11.35 0.80
N HIS A 49 -9.59 10.79 -0.05
CA HIS A 49 -11.01 11.12 -0.02
C HIS A 49 -11.64 10.73 1.32
N LEU A 50 -11.48 9.48 1.74
CA LEU A 50 -12.04 9.00 3.02
C LEU A 50 -11.49 9.81 4.19
N CYS A 51 -10.23 10.22 4.13
CA CYS A 51 -9.64 11.05 5.15
C CYS A 51 -10.32 12.40 5.25
N ARG A 52 -10.45 13.12 4.12
CA ARG A 52 -11.15 14.40 4.08
C ARG A 52 -12.59 14.28 4.56
N VAL A 53 -13.30 13.24 4.14
CA VAL A 53 -14.70 13.04 4.55
C VAL A 53 -14.80 12.83 6.06
N GLN A 54 -13.92 12.02 6.65
CA GLN A 54 -13.91 11.74 8.10
C GLN A 54 -13.38 12.91 8.95
N SER A 55 -12.49 13.74 8.40
CA SER A 55 -11.94 14.91 9.10
C SER A 55 -12.82 16.17 8.98
N THR A 56 -13.93 16.08 8.26
CA THR A 56 -14.84 17.22 8.04
C THR A 56 -16.01 17.18 9.02
N VAL A 57 -16.26 18.30 9.69
CA VAL A 57 -17.49 18.51 10.47
C VAL A 57 -18.58 19.02 9.53
N TYR A 58 -19.68 18.28 9.40
CA TYR A 58 -20.82 18.66 8.57
C TYR A 58 -21.94 19.24 9.43
N SER A 59 -22.44 20.41 9.06
CA SER A 59 -23.63 21.02 9.70
C SER A 59 -24.94 20.46 9.13
N ASP A 60 -24.90 19.88 7.93
CA ASP A 60 -26.04 19.25 7.27
C ASP A 60 -25.80 17.74 7.08
N PRO A 61 -26.69 16.87 7.61
CA PRO A 61 -26.62 15.43 7.38
C PRO A 61 -26.68 15.05 5.88
N GLY A 62 -27.40 15.81 5.06
CA GLY A 62 -27.48 15.60 3.61
C GLY A 62 -26.13 15.77 2.92
N ALA A 63 -25.38 16.80 3.32
CA ALA A 63 -24.01 17.05 2.86
C ALA A 63 -23.05 15.93 3.27
N MET A 64 -23.15 15.40 4.49
CA MET A 64 -22.35 14.25 4.94
C MET A 64 -22.64 13.00 4.10
N ALA A 65 -23.91 12.66 3.90
CA ALA A 65 -24.30 11.52 3.07
C ALA A 65 -23.80 11.67 1.62
N SER A 66 -23.91 12.89 1.07
CA SER A 66 -23.43 13.20 -0.28
C SER A 66 -21.91 13.07 -0.39
N ALA A 67 -21.16 13.42 0.66
CA ALA A 67 -19.71 13.30 0.68
C ALA A 67 -19.26 11.82 0.66
N TYR A 68 -19.90 10.95 1.42
CA TYR A 68 -19.63 9.51 1.41
C TYR A 68 -20.10 8.80 0.13
N ALA A 69 -21.16 9.29 -0.51
CA ALA A 69 -21.67 8.71 -1.76
C ALA A 69 -20.84 9.11 -2.99
N ARG A 70 -20.16 10.26 -2.94
CA ARG A 70 -19.37 10.77 -4.06
C ARG A 70 -18.07 9.96 -4.21
N PRO A 71 -17.79 9.40 -5.39
CA PRO A 71 -16.50 8.74 -5.60
C PRO A 71 -15.34 9.75 -5.53
N PRO A 72 -14.15 9.30 -5.11
CA PRO A 72 -12.91 10.07 -5.30
C PRO A 72 -12.67 10.38 -6.78
N ASP A 73 -11.94 11.45 -7.05
CA ASP A 73 -11.32 11.68 -8.35
C ASP A 73 -10.06 10.81 -8.46
N TYR A 74 -9.94 10.07 -9.56
CA TYR A 74 -8.81 9.18 -9.81
C TYR A 74 -8.02 9.67 -11.04
N PRO A 75 -7.10 10.64 -10.87
CA PRO A 75 -6.32 11.14 -11.98
C PRO A 75 -5.49 10.02 -12.60
N ASP A 76 -5.49 9.97 -13.93
CA ASP A 76 -4.72 9.03 -14.74
C ASP A 76 -5.08 7.54 -14.54
N VAL A 77 -6.15 7.22 -13.80
CA VAL A 77 -6.66 5.86 -13.63
C VAL A 77 -7.88 5.65 -14.54
N PRO A 78 -7.81 4.73 -15.52
CA PRO A 78 -8.95 4.42 -16.38
C PRO A 78 -10.18 3.96 -15.58
N ALA A 79 -11.37 4.39 -16.01
CA ALA A 79 -12.62 4.15 -15.27
C ALA A 79 -12.96 2.67 -15.11
N ASP A 80 -12.61 1.83 -16.09
CA ASP A 80 -12.73 0.37 -16.04
C ASP A 80 -11.82 -0.24 -14.96
N GLN A 81 -10.60 0.27 -14.82
CA GLN A 81 -9.69 -0.13 -13.75
C GLN A 81 -10.18 0.32 -12.37
N VAL A 82 -10.73 1.53 -12.24
CA VAL A 82 -11.39 1.97 -11.01
C VAL A 82 -12.53 1.01 -10.64
N ALA A 83 -13.39 0.65 -11.60
CA ALA A 83 -14.50 -0.27 -11.35
C ALA A 83 -14.01 -1.66 -10.91
N ALA A 84 -12.98 -2.20 -11.57
CA ALA A 84 -12.37 -3.48 -11.22
C ALA A 84 -11.75 -3.46 -9.80
N LEU A 85 -10.98 -2.42 -9.45
CA LEU A 85 -10.36 -2.27 -8.14
C LEU A 85 -11.40 -2.07 -7.03
N ARG A 86 -12.46 -1.29 -7.27
CA ARG A 86 -13.61 -1.17 -6.36
C ARG A 86 -14.32 -2.50 -6.13
N GLY A 87 -14.45 -3.32 -7.18
CA GLY A 87 -14.99 -4.67 -7.07
C GLY A 87 -14.10 -5.55 -6.18
N ARG A 88 -12.79 -5.52 -6.42
CA ARG A 88 -11.78 -6.30 -5.69
C ARG A 88 -11.73 -5.97 -4.20
N LEU A 89 -11.93 -4.72 -3.79
CA LEU A 89 -11.93 -4.34 -2.36
C LEU A 89 -12.85 -5.20 -1.47
N LYS A 90 -13.90 -5.81 -2.03
CA LYS A 90 -14.82 -6.68 -1.28
C LYS A 90 -14.32 -8.12 -1.09
N SER A 91 -13.42 -8.58 -1.95
CA SER A 91 -13.01 -9.98 -2.06
C SER A 91 -11.50 -10.20 -1.94
N ASP A 92 -10.71 -9.13 -2.03
CA ASP A 92 -9.25 -9.13 -1.97
C ASP A 92 -8.78 -8.51 -0.64
N PRO A 93 -8.45 -9.33 0.37
CA PRO A 93 -8.03 -8.83 1.68
C PRO A 93 -6.71 -8.05 1.61
N ALA A 94 -5.79 -8.40 0.70
CA ALA A 94 -4.52 -7.70 0.57
C ALA A 94 -4.68 -6.28 0.01
N LEU A 95 -5.65 -6.07 -0.88
CA LEU A 95 -6.02 -4.73 -1.33
C LEU A 95 -6.69 -3.92 -0.23
N ALA A 96 -7.60 -4.55 0.55
CA ALA A 96 -8.26 -3.90 1.67
C ALA A 96 -7.25 -3.48 2.78
N ASP A 97 -6.31 -4.36 3.12
CA ASP A 97 -5.25 -4.09 4.10
C ASP A 97 -4.35 -2.94 3.66
N ARG A 98 -3.99 -2.88 2.37
CA ARG A 98 -3.22 -1.76 1.81
C ARG A 98 -3.98 -0.45 1.87
N LEU A 99 -5.28 -0.45 1.53
CA LEU A 99 -6.11 0.74 1.68
C LEU A 99 -6.19 1.20 3.14
N ALA A 100 -6.34 0.27 4.09
CA ALA A 100 -6.37 0.58 5.51
C ALA A 100 -5.04 1.18 5.99
N ALA A 101 -3.91 0.62 5.55
CA ALA A 101 -2.57 1.14 5.85
C ALA A 101 -2.38 2.56 5.29
N GLU A 102 -2.75 2.78 4.03
CA GLU A 102 -2.65 4.10 3.38
C GLU A 102 -3.57 5.13 4.06
N LEU A 103 -4.79 4.73 4.41
CA LEU A 103 -5.72 5.60 5.14
C LEU A 103 -5.14 6.02 6.50
N LYS A 104 -4.53 5.08 7.23
CA LYS A 104 -3.87 5.38 8.51
C LYS A 104 -2.69 6.34 8.35
N ALA A 105 -1.92 6.20 7.27
CA ALA A 105 -0.82 7.10 6.95
C ALA A 105 -1.33 8.50 6.57
N THR A 106 -2.40 8.55 5.77
CA THR A 106 -2.99 9.78 5.26
C THR A 106 -3.67 10.60 6.36
N CYS A 107 -4.34 9.95 7.32
CA CYS A 107 -5.08 10.61 8.40
C CYS A 107 -4.32 10.81 9.71
N HIS A 108 -2.99 10.71 9.68
CA HIS A 108 -2.21 10.91 10.90
C HIS A 108 -2.37 12.35 11.40
N PRO A 109 -2.62 12.58 12.71
CA PRO A 109 -2.60 13.92 13.28
C PRO A 109 -1.18 14.49 13.19
N GLY A 110 -0.91 15.29 12.15
CA GLY A 110 0.41 15.86 11.87
C GLY A 110 0.79 15.99 10.39
N GLY A 111 0.03 15.38 9.47
CA GLY A 111 0.22 15.58 8.03
C GLY A 111 -0.29 16.95 7.58
N ALA A 112 0.61 17.83 7.15
CA ALA A 112 0.32 19.21 6.79
C ALA A 112 -0.80 19.31 5.74
N SER A 113 -1.90 19.99 6.10
CA SER A 113 -2.76 20.65 5.11
C SER A 113 -1.92 21.67 4.36
N PRO A 114 -1.86 21.67 3.01
CA PRO A 114 -1.33 22.82 2.30
C PRO A 114 -2.22 24.02 2.63
N THR A 115 -1.65 25.00 3.33
CA THR A 115 -2.29 26.28 3.60
C THR A 115 -2.66 26.90 2.25
N PRO A 116 -3.95 27.17 1.97
CA PRO A 116 -4.28 27.95 0.79
C PRO A 116 -3.64 29.32 0.94
N SER A 117 -2.78 29.68 -0.01
CA SER A 117 -2.25 31.05 -0.10
C SER A 117 -3.44 31.95 -0.44
N LEU A 118 -3.75 32.88 0.47
CA LEU A 118 -4.66 34.00 0.25
C LEU A 118 -4.01 35.04 -0.66
#